data_AF-A0A8C8VHF4-F1
#
_entry.id   AF-A0A8C8VHF4-F1
#
_cell.length_a   1.000
_cell.length_b   1.000
_cell.length_c   1.000
_cell.angle_alpha   90.00
_cell.angle_beta   90.00
_cell.angle_gamma   90.00
#
_symmetry.space_group_name_H-M   'P 1'
#
loop_
_entity.id
_entity.type
_entity.pdbx_description
1 polymer ?
#
loop_
_entity_poly.entity_id
_entity_poly.type
_entity_poly.pdbx_seq_one_letter_code
_entity_poly.pdbx_strand_id
1 'polypeptide(L)'
;MAQQSSQWGYDTDNGPDHWHKLYPIAKGKNQSPIEINSKDVHYDPSLLPWFVGYDPVGARTIANNGRTCKVVFDDTFDRSVSPILNPAEAGRMWLL
;
A
#
# COMPACT_ATOMS: atom_id res chain seq x y z
N MET A 1 -20.88 7.64 -18.76
CA MET A 1 -20.32 6.72 -17.74
C MET A 1 -20.38 7.46 -16.41
N ALA A 2 -21.18 6.99 -15.46
CA ALA A 2 -21.38 7.70 -14.20
C ALA A 2 -20.10 7.62 -13.36
N GLN A 3 -19.47 8.76 -13.12
CA GLN A 3 -18.40 8.90 -12.15
C GLN A 3 -19.05 8.62 -10.78
N GLN A 4 -18.80 7.45 -10.19
CA GLN A 4 -19.21 7.20 -8.81
C GLN A 4 -18.61 8.32 -7.96
N SER A 5 -19.46 9.15 -7.36
CA SER A 5 -19.07 10.27 -6.52
C SER A 5 -18.36 9.72 -5.29
N SER A 6 -17.06 9.64 -5.42
CA SER A 6 -16.17 9.14 -4.42
C SER A 6 -16.13 10.13 -3.27
N GLN A 7 -16.57 9.72 -2.08
CA GLN A 7 -16.72 10.60 -0.91
C GLN A 7 -15.38 11.15 -0.36
N TRP A 8 -14.26 10.80 -0.98
CA TRP A 8 -12.92 11.26 -0.65
C TRP A 8 -12.10 11.46 -1.92
N GLY A 9 -11.22 12.45 -1.91
CA GLY A 9 -10.29 12.78 -2.98
C GLY A 9 -9.09 13.55 -2.44
N TYR A 10 -8.55 14.45 -3.24
CA TYR A 10 -7.40 15.30 -2.90
C TYR A 10 -7.69 16.79 -3.14
N ASP A 11 -8.94 17.14 -3.44
CA ASP A 11 -9.37 18.53 -3.58
C ASP A 11 -9.56 19.18 -2.22
N THR A 12 -9.70 20.51 -2.19
CA THR A 12 -9.87 21.28 -0.96
C THR A 12 -11.05 20.81 -0.10
N ASP A 13 -12.14 20.37 -0.71
CA ASP A 13 -13.40 20.02 -0.04
C ASP A 13 -13.52 18.52 0.32
N ASN A 14 -12.73 17.65 -0.32
CA ASN A 14 -12.77 16.19 -0.14
C ASN A 14 -11.40 15.56 0.22
N GLY A 15 -10.40 16.41 0.49
CA GLY A 15 -9.00 16.04 0.68
C GLY A 15 -8.64 15.42 2.04
N PRO A 16 -7.34 15.11 2.25
CA PRO A 16 -6.83 14.44 3.46
C PRO A 16 -7.26 15.08 4.78
N ASP A 17 -7.31 16.41 4.83
CA ASP A 17 -7.78 17.17 6.00
C ASP A 17 -9.25 16.88 6.36
N HIS A 18 -10.02 16.27 5.45
CA HIS A 18 -11.42 15.94 5.63
C HIS A 18 -11.72 14.43 5.69
N TRP A 19 -10.77 13.56 5.34
CA TRP A 19 -10.99 12.11 5.34
C TRP A 19 -11.47 11.58 6.70
N HIS A 20 -10.96 12.13 7.80
CA HIS A 20 -11.32 11.75 9.15
C HIS A 20 -12.81 11.94 9.51
N LYS A 21 -13.55 12.77 8.76
CA LYS A 21 -14.99 12.97 8.94
C LYS A 21 -15.79 11.69 8.62
N LEU A 22 -15.31 10.90 7.66
CA LEU A 22 -15.93 9.64 7.23
C LEU A 22 -15.14 8.42 7.68
N TYR A 23 -13.83 8.57 7.85
CA TYR A 23 -12.90 7.52 8.23
C TYR A 23 -12.11 7.94 9.48
N PRO A 24 -12.68 7.81 10.71
CA PRO A 24 -12.07 8.32 11.94
C PRO A 24 -10.62 7.87 12.20
N ILE A 25 -10.22 6.71 11.65
CA ILE A 25 -8.86 6.20 11.70
C ILE A 25 -7.82 7.13 11.04
N ALA A 26 -8.24 8.02 10.14
CA ALA A 26 -7.36 9.02 9.51
C ALA A 26 -6.76 10.04 10.50
N LYS A 27 -7.24 10.08 11.75
CA LYS A 27 -6.64 10.83 12.87
C LYS A 27 -6.01 9.89 13.93
N GLY A 28 -5.73 8.65 13.57
CA GLY A 28 -5.07 7.66 14.43
C GLY A 28 -3.61 8.03 14.72
N LYS A 29 -3.01 7.30 15.67
CA LYS A 29 -1.60 7.52 16.09
C LYS A 29 -0.57 6.92 15.14
N ASN A 30 -0.97 5.91 14.36
CA ASN A 30 -0.10 5.16 13.46
C ASN A 30 -0.61 5.42 12.03
N GLN A 31 -0.35 6.61 11.51
CA GLN A 31 -0.73 7.00 10.14
C GLN A 31 0.51 7.16 9.29
N SER A 32 0.37 6.81 8.02
CA SER A 32 1.37 7.04 6.98
C SER A 32 0.84 8.04 5.94
N PRO A 33 1.75 8.73 5.22
CA PRO A 33 3.21 8.66 5.32
C PRO A 33 3.77 9.42 6.54
N ILE A 34 5.01 9.09 6.92
CA ILE A 34 5.81 9.86 7.89
C ILE A 34 7.12 10.34 7.24
N GLU A 35 7.72 11.36 7.83
CA GLU A 35 9.08 11.75 7.50
C GLU A 35 10.07 10.78 8.17
N ILE A 36 10.92 10.12 7.36
CA ILE A 36 12.00 9.27 7.87
C ILE A 36 13.27 10.10 7.96
N ASN A 37 13.67 10.46 9.18
CA ASN A 37 14.94 11.12 9.44
C ASN A 37 16.05 10.08 9.62
N SER A 38 16.99 10.00 8.68
CA SER A 38 18.09 9.02 8.72
C SER A 38 18.96 9.08 9.98
N LYS A 39 18.95 10.20 10.73
CA LYS A 39 19.67 10.30 12.02
C LYS A 39 19.01 9.50 13.15
N ASP A 40 17.71 9.27 13.04
CA ASP A 40 16.90 8.54 14.03
C ASP A 40 16.68 7.08 13.60
N VAL A 41 17.24 6.68 12.44
CA VAL A 41 17.17 5.31 11.93
C VAL A 41 18.35 4.49 12.46
N HIS A 42 18.07 3.33 13.03
CA HIS A 42 19.07 2.39 13.50
C HIS A 42 19.15 1.18 12.55
N TYR A 43 20.37 0.83 12.15
CA TYR A 43 20.60 -0.39 11.38
C TYR A 43 20.34 -1.62 12.25
N ASP A 44 19.45 -2.49 11.78
CA ASP A 44 19.18 -3.79 12.40
C ASP A 44 19.92 -4.89 11.60
N PRO A 45 21.03 -5.44 12.14
CA PRO A 45 21.81 -6.48 11.46
C PRO A 45 21.11 -7.84 11.39
N SER A 46 19.98 -8.01 12.09
CA SER A 46 19.18 -9.23 12.02
C SER A 46 18.27 -9.30 10.79
N LEU A 47 18.08 -8.15 10.10
CA LEU A 47 17.27 -8.09 8.88
C LEU A 47 17.94 -8.88 7.76
N LEU A 48 17.23 -9.89 7.27
CA LEU A 48 17.64 -10.67 6.11
C LEU A 48 17.36 -9.88 4.81
N PRO A 49 18.17 -10.07 3.75
CA PRO A 49 17.81 -9.61 2.41
C PRO A 49 16.43 -10.13 2.02
N TRP A 50 15.66 -9.37 1.24
CA TRP A 50 14.41 -9.87 0.68
C TRP A 50 14.59 -10.20 -0.81
N PHE A 51 13.83 -11.19 -1.29
CA PHE A 51 13.82 -11.59 -2.69
C PHE A 51 12.41 -11.51 -3.25
N VAL A 52 12.32 -11.20 -4.54
CA VAL A 52 11.06 -11.18 -5.28
C VAL A 52 11.18 -11.96 -6.57
N GLY A 53 10.23 -12.87 -6.81
CA GLY A 53 10.06 -13.60 -8.06
C GLY A 53 8.72 -13.24 -8.68
N TYR A 54 8.70 -12.31 -9.63
CA TYR A 54 7.46 -11.95 -10.32
C TYR A 54 7.21 -12.88 -11.52
N ASP A 55 5.98 -13.39 -11.64
CA ASP A 55 5.49 -14.02 -12.87
C ASP A 55 5.03 -12.91 -13.85
N PRO A 56 5.73 -12.68 -14.98
CA PRO A 56 5.35 -11.64 -15.94
C PRO A 56 3.98 -11.90 -16.59
N VAL A 57 3.50 -13.14 -16.61
CA VAL A 57 2.16 -13.49 -17.13
C VAL A 57 1.05 -13.16 -16.11
N GLY A 58 1.43 -12.86 -14.86
CA GLY A 58 0.49 -12.51 -13.79
C GLY A 58 -0.14 -11.12 -13.95
N ALA A 59 0.47 -10.21 -14.72
CA ALA A 59 -0.10 -8.88 -14.96
C ALA A 59 -1.34 -8.98 -15.88
N ARG A 60 -2.48 -8.42 -15.44
CA ARG A 60 -3.76 -8.56 -16.14
C ARG A 60 -4.23 -7.28 -16.81
N THR A 61 -4.37 -6.21 -16.04
CA THR A 61 -4.97 -4.96 -16.53
C THR A 61 -4.30 -3.73 -15.96
N ILE A 62 -4.30 -2.66 -16.74
CA ILE A 62 -3.96 -1.30 -16.30
C ILE A 62 -5.24 -0.46 -16.29
N ALA A 63 -5.48 0.25 -15.19
CA ALA A 63 -6.69 1.03 -15.00
C ALA A 63 -6.38 2.37 -14.31
N ASN A 64 -7.02 3.43 -14.78
CA ASN A 64 -7.09 4.71 -14.07
C ASN A 64 -8.45 4.78 -13.37
N ASN A 65 -8.45 4.86 -12.05
CA ASN A 65 -9.68 4.94 -11.24
C ASN A 65 -10.06 6.38 -10.84
N GLY A 66 -9.44 7.38 -11.46
CA GLY A 66 -9.61 8.80 -11.15
C GLY A 66 -8.77 9.31 -9.98
N ARG A 67 -7.95 8.46 -9.35
CA ARG A 67 -7.06 8.83 -8.23
C ARG A 67 -5.63 8.32 -8.40
N THR A 68 -5.47 7.17 -9.04
CA THR A 68 -4.17 6.58 -9.36
C THR A 68 -4.25 5.75 -10.64
N CYS A 69 -3.10 5.51 -11.24
CA CYS A 69 -2.91 4.44 -12.21
C CYS A 69 -2.60 3.14 -11.45
N LYS A 70 -3.42 2.11 -11.62
CA LYS A 70 -3.29 0.81 -10.97
C LYS A 70 -3.01 -0.27 -12.01
N VAL A 71 -2.06 -1.15 -11.72
CA VAL A 71 -1.88 -2.42 -12.41
C VAL A 71 -2.47 -3.52 -11.54
N VAL A 72 -3.31 -4.37 -12.11
CA VAL A 72 -3.91 -5.53 -11.42
C VAL A 72 -3.16 -6.78 -11.84
N PHE A 73 -2.73 -7.56 -10.84
CA PHE A 73 -2.12 -8.86 -11.01
C PHE A 73 -3.12 -9.95 -10.61
N ASP A 74 -2.94 -11.15 -11.13
CA ASP A 74 -3.67 -12.35 -10.69
C ASP A 74 -3.07 -12.88 -9.38
N ASP A 75 -3.83 -12.71 -8.30
CA ASP A 75 -3.49 -13.10 -6.93
C ASP A 75 -4.22 -14.38 -6.49
N THR A 76 -4.90 -15.08 -7.41
CA THR A 76 -5.63 -16.31 -7.09
C THR A 76 -4.72 -17.49 -6.74
N PHE A 77 -3.44 -17.40 -7.11
CA PHE A 77 -2.38 -18.32 -6.71
C PHE A 77 -1.15 -17.51 -6.36
N ASP A 78 -0.48 -17.85 -5.25
CA ASP A 78 0.84 -17.31 -4.94
C ASP A 78 1.86 -17.93 -5.91
N ARG A 79 1.98 -17.32 -7.09
CA ARG A 79 3.02 -17.64 -8.08
C ARG A 79 4.32 -16.90 -7.80
N SER A 80 4.29 -15.95 -6.85
CA SER A 80 5.40 -15.11 -6.47
C SER A 80 6.02 -15.58 -5.16
N VAL A 81 6.88 -16.59 -5.24
CA VAL A 81 7.54 -17.15 -4.06
C VAL A 81 8.49 -16.12 -3.45
N SER A 82 8.22 -15.68 -2.22
CA SER A 82 9.22 -15.08 -1.35
C SER A 82 9.89 -16.18 -0.52
N PRO A 83 11.20 -16.46 -0.66
CA PRO A 83 11.85 -17.56 0.06
C PRO A 83 12.01 -17.34 1.57
N ILE A 84 11.61 -16.17 2.11
CA ILE A 84 12.10 -15.68 3.41
C ILE A 84 10.99 -15.49 4.46
N LEU A 85 9.72 -15.65 4.12
CA LEU A 85 8.65 -15.42 5.08
C LEU A 85 7.79 -16.65 5.31
N ASN A 86 7.66 -17.03 6.58
CA ASN A 86 6.48 -17.71 7.08
C ASN A 86 5.25 -16.89 6.64
N PRO A 87 4.17 -17.49 6.10
CA PRO A 87 2.95 -16.80 5.70
C PRO A 87 2.40 -15.79 6.74
N ALA A 88 2.69 -16.00 8.03
CA ALA A 88 2.32 -15.08 9.12
C ALA A 88 3.04 -13.72 9.11
N GLU A 89 4.20 -13.60 8.47
CA GLU A 89 5.02 -12.37 8.46
C GLU A 89 4.84 -11.54 7.19
N ALA A 90 4.36 -12.13 6.10
CA ALA A 90 4.05 -11.42 4.85
C ALA A 90 2.99 -10.31 5.03
N GLY A 91 2.08 -10.48 6.00
CA GLY A 91 1.06 -9.48 6.35
C GLY A 91 1.59 -8.25 7.11
N ARG A 92 2.84 -8.27 7.60
CA ARG A 92 3.45 -7.15 8.35
C ARG A 92 4.15 -6.12 7.47
N MET A 93 4.37 -6.42 6.20
CA MET A 93 5.12 -5.54 5.29
C MET A 93 4.30 -4.35 4.75
N TRP A 94 2.99 -4.33 5.00
CA TRP A 94 2.05 -3.32 4.46
C TRP A 94 1.41 -2.42 5.51
N LEU A 95 1.84 -2.48 6.77
CA LEU A 95 1.47 -1.51 7.81
C LEU A 95 2.72 -0.78 8.31
N LEU A 96 3.15 0.20 7.51
CA LEU A 96 3.56 1.48 8.06
C LEU A 96 2.46 2.48 7.74
#